data_AF-A0A285MUU6-F1
#
_entry.id   AF-A0A285MUU6-F1
#
_cell.length_a   1.000
_cell.length_b   1.000
_cell.length_c   1.000
_cell.angle_alpha   90.00
_cell.angle_beta   90.00
_cell.angle_gamma   90.00
#
_symmetry.space_group_name_H-M   'P 1'
#
loop_
_entity.id
_entity.type
_entity.pdbx_description
1 polymer ?
#
loop_
_entity_poly.entity_id
_entity_poly.type
_entity_poly.pdbx_seq_one_letter_code
_entity_poly.pdbx_strand_id
1 'polypeptide(L)'
;MNNWKEYIEQKFQPQSDFQIEDGTFDNGNGIYRLTHNLTGTIFDFIYPDEDWKKIGDVQFYNPKTKGNSGEFWESKFSEIEKKKLDDFLEPAMKTGWSSQDFYIANKHYKSYVYWNQKFTGDRFDYNTGFGCFSVLIFPYFWINTMLKKRRIISGMKEVIIEPTEKTFANNA
;
A
#
# COMPACT_ATOMS: atom_id res chain seq x y z
N MET A 1 -21.36 -14.35 -6.52
CA MET A 1 -20.09 -13.92 -5.92
C MET A 1 -20.03 -14.47 -4.51
N ASN A 2 -19.18 -15.47 -4.32
CA ASN A 2 -19.29 -16.41 -3.22
C ASN A 2 -18.10 -16.33 -2.24
N ASN A 3 -16.95 -15.80 -2.66
CA ASN A 3 -15.75 -15.70 -1.84
C ASN A 3 -14.86 -14.51 -2.25
N TRP A 4 -13.77 -14.28 -1.50
CA TRP A 4 -12.86 -13.17 -1.76
C TRP A 4 -12.21 -13.25 -3.13
N LYS A 5 -11.83 -14.44 -3.61
CA LYS A 5 -11.18 -14.61 -4.93
C LYS A 5 -12.06 -14.08 -6.06
N GLU A 6 -13.32 -14.55 -6.13
CA GLU A 6 -14.28 -14.07 -7.13
C GLU A 6 -14.51 -12.56 -7.04
N TYR A 7 -14.56 -12.01 -5.83
CA TYR A 7 -14.72 -10.56 -5.63
C TYR A 7 -13.52 -9.76 -6.12
N ILE A 8 -12.30 -10.21 -5.80
CA ILE A 8 -11.06 -9.58 -6.26
C ILE A 8 -10.99 -9.65 -7.79
N GLU A 9 -11.23 -10.81 -8.38
CA GLU A 9 -11.23 -10.96 -9.84
C GLU A 9 -12.28 -10.06 -10.52
N GLN A 10 -13.44 -9.85 -9.90
CA GLN A 10 -14.44 -8.91 -10.41
C GLN A 10 -14.02 -7.44 -10.21
N LYS A 11 -13.38 -7.11 -9.09
CA LYS A 11 -13.02 -5.73 -8.73
C LYS A 11 -11.85 -5.21 -9.57
N PHE A 12 -10.87 -6.06 -9.85
CA PHE A 12 -9.66 -5.71 -10.58
C PHE A 12 -9.83 -6.04 -12.07
N GLN A 13 -10.58 -5.19 -12.78
CA GLN A 13 -10.87 -5.37 -14.21
C GLN A 13 -10.43 -4.13 -15.03
N PRO A 14 -10.06 -4.33 -16.32
CA PRO A 14 -9.89 -5.62 -16.98
C PRO A 14 -8.67 -6.39 -16.48
N GLN A 15 -8.75 -7.72 -16.40
CA GLN A 15 -7.63 -8.57 -15.93
C GLN A 15 -6.34 -8.38 -16.73
N SER A 16 -6.44 -7.95 -17.99
CA SER A 16 -5.28 -7.63 -18.85
C SER A 16 -4.39 -6.53 -18.31
N ASP A 17 -4.89 -5.69 -17.42
CA ASP A 17 -4.14 -4.56 -16.87
C ASP A 17 -3.29 -4.96 -15.67
N PHE A 18 -3.41 -6.22 -15.23
CA PHE A 18 -2.75 -6.74 -14.05
C PHE A 18 -1.91 -7.96 -14.40
N GLN A 19 -0.68 -7.99 -13.91
CA GLN A 19 0.07 -9.21 -13.75
C GLN A 19 -0.38 -9.89 -12.45
N ILE A 20 -0.83 -11.14 -12.55
CA ILE A 20 -1.28 -11.94 -11.40
C ILE A 20 -0.22 -12.98 -11.05
N GLU A 21 0.12 -13.03 -9.76
CA GLU A 21 0.96 -14.07 -9.17
C GLU A 21 0.15 -14.76 -8.07
N ASP A 22 -0.29 -15.99 -8.33
CA ASP A 22 -1.00 -16.81 -7.36
C ASP A 22 0.00 -17.72 -6.63
N GLY A 23 0.48 -17.24 -5.48
CA GLY A 23 1.33 -18.00 -4.56
C GLY A 23 0.54 -18.63 -3.41
N THR A 24 -0.78 -18.80 -3.55
CA THR A 24 -1.62 -19.41 -2.51
C THR A 24 -1.51 -20.93 -2.54
N PHE A 25 -1.61 -21.54 -1.35
CA PHE A 25 -1.53 -22.99 -1.16
C PHE A 25 -2.85 -23.51 -0.58
N ASP A 26 -3.16 -24.78 -0.89
CA ASP A 26 -4.39 -25.47 -0.44
C ASP A 26 -4.56 -25.53 1.09
N ASN A 27 -3.53 -25.18 1.88
CA ASN A 27 -3.60 -25.15 3.35
C ASN A 27 -3.95 -23.77 3.94
N GLY A 28 -4.38 -22.82 3.12
CA GLY A 28 -4.80 -21.49 3.59
C GLY A 28 -3.64 -20.56 3.93
N ASN A 29 -2.55 -20.64 3.16
CA ASN A 29 -1.36 -19.81 3.33
C ASN A 29 -0.89 -19.29 1.96
N GLY A 30 -0.04 -18.26 1.96
CA GLY A 30 0.51 -17.67 0.74
C GLY A 30 -0.05 -16.28 0.44
N ILE A 31 0.27 -15.78 -0.76
CA ILE A 31 -0.07 -14.43 -1.21
C ILE A 31 -0.64 -14.52 -2.61
N TYR A 32 -1.81 -13.92 -2.80
CA TYR A 32 -2.33 -13.62 -4.12
C TYR A 32 -2.02 -12.16 -4.45
N ARG A 33 -1.19 -11.96 -5.47
CA ARG A 33 -0.64 -10.66 -5.81
C ARG A 33 -1.17 -10.21 -7.17
N LEU A 34 -1.62 -8.95 -7.23
CA LEU A 34 -1.89 -8.26 -8.49
C LEU A 34 -0.96 -7.06 -8.61
N THR A 35 -0.24 -6.98 -9.72
CA THR A 35 0.59 -5.81 -10.06
C THR A 35 -0.02 -5.09 -11.25
N HIS A 36 -0.44 -3.83 -11.06
CA HIS A 36 -0.98 -3.03 -12.15
C HIS A 36 0.12 -2.62 -13.12
N ASN A 37 -0.02 -3.01 -14.39
CA ASN A 37 1.04 -2.94 -15.40
C ASN A 37 1.54 -1.51 -15.65
N LEU A 38 0.65 -0.52 -15.60
CA LEU A 38 1.00 0.86 -15.92
C LEU A 38 1.58 1.63 -14.73
N THR A 39 0.94 1.55 -13.57
CA THR A 39 1.36 2.33 -12.39
C THR A 39 2.45 1.63 -11.60
N GLY A 40 2.54 0.30 -11.72
CA GLY A 40 3.37 -0.57 -10.89
C GLY A 40 2.85 -0.72 -9.46
N THR A 41 1.60 -0.33 -9.19
CA THR A 41 0.98 -0.53 -7.87
C THR A 41 0.73 -2.01 -7.67
N ILE A 42 1.16 -2.52 -6.52
CA ILE A 42 1.04 -3.92 -6.13
C ILE A 42 -0.04 -4.01 -5.06
N PHE A 43 -0.90 -5.01 -5.19
CA PHE A 43 -1.93 -5.39 -4.22
C PHE A 43 -1.66 -6.81 -3.77
N ASP A 44 -1.41 -7.00 -2.49
CA ASP A 44 -1.15 -8.30 -1.88
C ASP A 44 -2.34 -8.69 -1.00
N PHE A 45 -2.98 -9.81 -1.32
CA PHE A 45 -4.00 -10.47 -0.52
C PHE A 45 -3.33 -11.66 0.17
N ILE A 46 -3.14 -11.54 1.48
CA ILE A 46 -2.22 -12.37 2.24
C ILE A 46 -3.02 -13.36 3.11
N TYR A 47 -2.55 -14.61 3.15
CA TYR A 47 -3.12 -15.71 3.92
C TYR A 47 -4.63 -15.90 3.70
N PRO A 48 -5.10 -16.06 2.44
CA PRO A 48 -6.46 -16.54 2.23
C PRO A 48 -6.60 -17.95 2.80
N ASP A 49 -7.76 -18.29 3.36
CA ASP A 49 -8.08 -19.68 3.69
C ASP A 49 -8.41 -20.49 2.41
N GLU A 50 -8.47 -21.82 2.56
CA GLU A 50 -8.63 -22.77 1.43
C GLU A 50 -9.83 -22.42 0.52
N ASP A 51 -10.97 -22.00 1.09
CA ASP A 51 -12.18 -21.67 0.37
C ASP A 51 -12.36 -20.15 0.11
N TRP A 52 -11.34 -19.36 0.44
CA TRP A 52 -11.29 -17.90 0.30
C TRP A 52 -12.45 -17.18 1.01
N LYS A 53 -13.00 -17.78 2.06
CA LYS A 53 -13.98 -17.13 2.95
C LYS A 53 -13.31 -16.16 3.89
N LYS A 54 -11.98 -16.19 4.01
CA LYS A 54 -11.19 -15.25 4.79
C LYS A 54 -9.93 -14.87 4.05
N ILE A 55 -9.44 -13.68 4.38
CA ILE A 55 -8.10 -13.19 4.06
C ILE A 55 -7.47 -12.68 5.35
N GLY A 56 -6.20 -12.98 5.58
CA GLY A 56 -5.48 -12.60 6.79
C GLY A 56 -5.06 -11.14 6.80
N ASP A 57 -4.70 -10.59 5.64
CA ASP A 57 -4.34 -9.19 5.48
C ASP A 57 -4.48 -8.74 4.02
N VAL A 58 -4.66 -7.43 3.79
CA VAL A 58 -4.50 -6.81 2.47
C VAL A 58 -3.59 -5.60 2.58
N GLN A 59 -2.60 -5.55 1.69
CA GLN A 59 -1.69 -4.42 1.58
C GLN A 59 -1.60 -3.94 0.14
N PHE A 60 -1.37 -2.64 -0.06
CA PHE A 60 -0.94 -2.11 -1.34
C PHE A 60 0.29 -1.21 -1.19
N TYR A 61 1.14 -1.22 -2.21
CA TYR A 61 2.37 -0.43 -2.23
C TYR A 61 2.85 -0.21 -3.67
N ASN A 62 3.91 0.58 -3.85
CA ASN A 62 4.49 0.84 -5.15
C ASN A 62 6.02 0.89 -5.04
N PRO A 63 6.77 0.23 -5.96
CA PRO A 63 8.24 0.16 -5.89
C PRO A 63 8.93 1.54 -6.00
N LYS A 64 8.21 2.58 -6.43
CA LYS A 64 8.71 3.96 -6.47
C LYS A 64 8.88 4.59 -5.08
N THR A 65 8.21 4.04 -4.06
CA THR A 65 8.25 4.49 -2.66
C THR A 65 8.87 3.43 -1.76
N LYS A 66 9.13 3.77 -0.50
CA LYS A 66 9.58 2.81 0.53
C LYS A 66 8.53 2.50 1.59
N GLY A 67 7.35 3.10 1.51
CA GLY A 67 6.23 2.83 2.42
C GLY A 67 5.12 2.00 1.75
N ASN A 68 4.28 1.38 2.58
CA ASN A 68 3.06 0.67 2.16
C ASN A 68 1.80 1.33 2.75
N SER A 69 0.64 0.82 2.36
CA SER A 69 -0.69 1.27 2.81
C SER A 69 -0.96 1.14 4.31
N GLY A 70 -0.11 0.44 5.06
CA GLY A 70 -0.53 -0.24 6.28
C GLY A 70 -1.29 -1.54 5.96
N GLU A 71 -2.00 -2.05 6.95
CA GLU A 71 -2.59 -3.40 6.95
C GLU A 71 -4.12 -3.33 7.05
N PHE A 72 -4.79 -4.14 6.23
CA PHE A 72 -6.21 -4.43 6.32
C PHE A 72 -6.38 -5.81 6.95
N TRP A 73 -6.31 -5.83 8.27
CA TRP A 73 -6.28 -7.04 9.08
C TRP A 73 -7.52 -7.91 8.97
N GLU A 74 -7.29 -9.23 8.91
CA GLU A 74 -8.22 -10.36 9.05
C GLU A 74 -9.68 -10.07 8.71
N SER A 75 -10.11 -10.51 7.53
CA SER A 75 -11.43 -10.20 7.03
C SER A 75 -12.20 -11.41 6.52
N LYS A 76 -13.40 -11.63 7.08
CA LYS A 76 -14.33 -12.66 6.63
C LYS A 76 -15.18 -12.14 5.49
N PHE A 77 -15.43 -12.98 4.49
CA PHE A 77 -16.22 -12.64 3.32
C PHE A 77 -17.66 -12.29 3.72
N SER A 78 -17.98 -10.99 3.67
CA SER A 78 -19.30 -10.44 3.99
C SER A 78 -19.47 -9.07 3.33
N GLU A 79 -20.69 -8.58 3.18
CA GLU A 79 -20.94 -7.27 2.56
C GLU A 79 -20.31 -6.10 3.34
N ILE A 80 -20.29 -6.20 4.67
CA ILE A 80 -19.69 -5.17 5.53
C ILE A 80 -18.19 -5.09 5.27
N GLU A 81 -17.53 -6.23 5.23
CA GLU A 81 -16.08 -6.32 5.02
C GLU A 81 -15.68 -5.93 3.59
N LYS A 82 -16.48 -6.28 2.57
CA LYS A 82 -16.28 -5.80 1.19
C LYS A 82 -16.25 -4.29 1.13
N LYS A 83 -17.20 -3.64 1.79
CA LYS A 83 -17.25 -2.17 1.82
C LYS A 83 -16.00 -1.58 2.49
N LYS A 84 -15.57 -2.14 3.62
CA LYS A 84 -14.35 -1.66 4.29
C LYS A 84 -13.11 -1.85 3.42
N LEU A 85 -13.01 -2.98 2.72
CA LEU A 85 -11.91 -3.23 1.79
C LEU A 85 -11.96 -2.24 0.62
N ASP A 86 -13.15 -1.94 0.09
CA ASP A 86 -13.32 -0.92 -0.95
C ASP A 86 -12.86 0.46 -0.51
N ASP A 87 -13.23 0.88 0.71
CA ASP A 87 -12.81 2.15 1.29
C ASP A 87 -11.28 2.16 1.51
N PHE A 88 -10.70 1.04 1.93
CA PHE A 88 -9.25 0.90 2.10
C PHE A 88 -8.49 0.98 0.76
N LEU A 89 -9.03 0.38 -0.31
CA LEU A 89 -8.41 0.33 -1.64
C LEU A 89 -8.64 1.61 -2.47
N GLU A 90 -9.61 2.44 -2.10
CA GLU A 90 -9.97 3.67 -2.82
C GLU A 90 -8.77 4.57 -3.18
N PRO A 91 -7.78 4.80 -2.27
CA PRO A 91 -6.60 5.59 -2.60
C PRO A 91 -5.76 5.01 -3.74
N ALA A 92 -5.61 3.68 -3.78
CA ALA A 92 -4.84 3.01 -4.82
C ALA A 92 -5.62 2.89 -6.14
N MET A 93 -6.94 2.74 -6.05
CA MET A 93 -7.80 2.48 -7.20
C MET A 93 -8.29 3.75 -7.89
N LYS A 94 -8.69 4.79 -7.13
CA LYS A 94 -9.51 5.90 -7.65
C LYS A 94 -8.91 7.29 -7.46
N THR A 95 -8.38 7.57 -6.28
CA THR A 95 -8.01 8.95 -5.91
C THR A 95 -6.51 9.23 -6.01
N GLY A 96 -5.68 8.18 -5.98
CA GLY A 96 -4.24 8.28 -5.93
C GLY A 96 -3.74 8.50 -4.50
N TRP A 97 -2.48 8.19 -4.27
CA TRP A 97 -1.86 8.30 -2.96
C TRP A 97 -0.44 8.84 -3.09
N SER A 98 0.19 9.15 -1.97
CA SER A 98 1.52 9.73 -1.99
C SER A 98 2.36 9.28 -0.81
N SER A 99 3.68 9.38 -0.97
CA SER A 99 4.63 9.04 0.07
C SER A 99 5.75 10.06 0.17
N GLN A 100 6.09 10.44 1.41
CA GLN A 100 7.34 11.14 1.71
C GLN A 100 8.31 10.13 2.31
N ASP A 101 9.34 9.75 1.56
CA ASP A 101 10.39 8.85 2.02
C ASP A 101 11.56 9.66 2.59
N PHE A 102 12.01 9.31 3.79
CA PHE A 102 13.10 9.98 4.49
C PHE A 102 14.34 9.11 4.56
N TYR A 103 15.49 9.74 4.30
CA TYR A 103 16.79 9.10 4.19
C TYR A 103 17.83 9.78 5.07
N ILE A 104 18.70 9.02 5.74
CA ILE A 104 19.91 9.51 6.41
C ILE A 104 21.11 8.74 5.85
N ALA A 105 22.13 9.45 5.38
CA ALA A 105 23.27 8.86 4.69
C ALA A 105 22.85 7.84 3.59
N ASN A 106 21.86 8.24 2.77
CA ASN A 106 21.24 7.43 1.71
C ASN A 106 20.52 6.15 2.17
N LYS A 107 20.37 5.92 3.48
CA LYS A 107 19.57 4.83 4.03
C LYS A 107 18.17 5.31 4.37
N HIS A 108 17.15 4.62 3.84
CA HIS A 108 15.76 4.83 4.22
C HIS A 108 15.56 4.47 5.70
N TYR A 109 14.77 5.25 6.41
CA TYR A 109 14.41 4.95 7.80
C TYR A 109 12.93 5.21 8.12
N LYS A 110 12.24 6.01 7.30
CA LYS A 110 10.85 6.37 7.53
C LYS A 110 10.14 6.74 6.23
N SER A 111 8.87 6.38 6.13
CA SER A 111 7.96 6.91 5.12
C SER A 111 6.69 7.44 5.78
N TYR A 112 6.21 8.57 5.27
CA TYR A 112 4.87 9.09 5.54
C TYR A 112 3.99 8.79 4.33
N VAL A 113 3.06 7.85 4.50
CA VAL A 113 2.16 7.42 3.43
C VAL A 113 0.81 8.09 3.62
N TYR A 114 0.42 8.92 2.66
CA TYR A 114 -0.83 9.66 2.67
C TYR A 114 -1.81 9.02 1.68
N TRP A 115 -3.03 8.77 2.11
CA TRP A 115 -4.12 8.25 1.27
C TRP A 115 -4.75 9.35 0.38
N ASN A 116 -3.89 10.22 -0.16
CA ASN A 116 -4.19 11.26 -1.14
C ASN A 116 -2.88 11.72 -1.80
N GLN A 117 -2.99 12.47 -2.90
CA GLN A 117 -1.84 12.98 -3.64
C GLN A 117 -1.26 14.31 -3.10
N LYS A 118 -1.83 14.87 -2.02
CA LYS A 118 -1.53 16.24 -1.55
C LYS A 118 -0.57 16.30 -0.37
N PHE A 119 -0.10 15.16 0.15
CA PHE A 119 0.76 15.09 1.34
C PHE A 119 0.15 15.73 2.61
N THR A 120 -1.18 15.72 2.73
CA THR A 120 -1.91 16.36 3.83
C THR A 120 -2.88 15.40 4.50
N GLY A 121 -3.27 15.71 5.74
CA GLY A 121 -4.23 14.93 6.52
C GLY A 121 -3.60 13.70 7.18
N ASP A 122 -4.43 12.70 7.45
CA ASP A 122 -4.04 11.44 8.07
C ASP A 122 -3.04 10.68 7.19
N ARG A 123 -2.17 9.93 7.87
CA ARG A 123 -1.10 9.16 7.23
C ARG A 123 -0.77 7.90 8.00
N PHE A 124 -0.21 6.94 7.28
CA PHE A 124 0.46 5.80 7.85
C PHE A 124 1.96 6.08 8.00
N ASP A 125 2.50 5.81 9.19
CA ASP A 125 3.91 6.00 9.54
C ASP A 125 4.64 4.65 9.41
N TYR A 126 5.32 4.43 8.27
CA TYR A 126 6.14 3.24 8.06
C TYR A 126 7.58 3.52 8.50
N ASN A 127 8.11 2.74 9.46
CA ASN A 127 9.46 2.93 10.00
C ASN A 127 10.30 1.67 9.76
N THR A 128 11.55 1.84 9.34
CA THR A 128 12.46 0.72 9.03
C THR A 128 13.79 0.85 9.78
N GLY A 129 14.45 -0.30 10.00
CA GLY A 129 15.90 -0.34 10.15
C GLY A 129 16.52 -0.09 11.53
N PHE A 130 15.74 0.17 12.59
CA PHE A 130 16.33 0.50 13.91
C PHE A 130 15.75 -0.23 15.13
N GLY A 131 14.74 -1.10 14.96
CA GLY A 131 14.21 -1.95 16.04
C GLY A 131 14.08 -1.24 17.39
N CYS A 132 14.55 -1.86 18.47
CA CYS A 132 14.56 -1.28 19.82
C CYS A 132 15.50 -0.07 19.97
N PHE A 133 16.55 0.04 19.15
CA PHE A 133 17.46 1.18 19.16
C PHE A 133 16.79 2.47 18.70
N SER A 134 15.72 2.37 17.90
CA SER A 134 14.94 3.53 17.44
C SER A 134 14.49 4.44 18.58
N VAL A 135 14.24 3.89 19.78
CA VAL A 135 13.82 4.65 20.98
C VAL A 135 14.93 5.60 21.45
N LEU A 136 16.18 5.15 21.47
CA LEU A 136 17.32 5.95 21.94
C LEU A 136 17.66 7.09 20.97
N ILE A 137 17.49 6.86 19.67
CA ILE A 137 17.78 7.83 18.61
C ILE A 137 16.52 8.53 18.08
N PHE A 138 15.36 8.32 18.71
CA PHE A 138 14.09 8.91 18.31
C PHE A 138 14.15 10.44 18.22
N PRO A 139 14.71 11.18 19.20
CA PRO A 139 14.79 12.63 19.11
C PRO A 139 15.59 13.09 17.88
N TYR A 140 16.67 12.37 17.57
CA TYR A 140 17.50 12.66 16.40
C TYR A 140 16.73 12.45 15.08
N PHE A 141 16.00 11.33 14.94
CA PHE A 141 15.14 11.08 13.78
C PHE A 141 14.00 12.08 13.66
N TRP A 142 13.39 12.44 14.78
CA TRP A 142 12.30 13.42 14.81
C TRP A 142 12.77 14.78 14.32
N ILE A 143 13.87 15.31 14.88
CA ILE A 143 14.44 16.60 14.46
C ILE A 143 14.83 16.55 12.98
N ASN A 144 15.53 15.51 12.54
CA ASN A 144 15.90 15.34 11.14
C ASN A 144 14.68 15.36 10.21
N THR A 145 13.62 14.63 10.58
CA THR A 145 12.38 14.59 9.81
C THR A 145 11.75 15.97 9.71
N MET A 146 11.68 16.71 10.82
CA MET A 146 11.12 18.08 10.84
C MET A 146 11.93 19.05 9.98
N LEU A 147 13.27 19.01 10.07
CA LEU A 147 14.15 19.85 9.25
C LEU A 147 14.01 19.52 7.76
N LYS A 148 13.89 18.24 7.40
CA LYS A 148 13.68 17.79 6.01
C LYS A 148 12.33 18.22 5.46
N LYS A 149 11.26 18.09 6.24
CA LYS A 149 9.92 18.57 5.84
C LYS A 149 9.88 20.07 5.60
N ARG A 150 10.64 20.84 6.39
CA ARG A 150 10.81 22.28 6.19
C ARG A 150 11.80 22.64 5.08
N ARG A 151 12.35 21.64 4.38
CA ARG A 151 13.36 21.79 3.32
C ARG A 151 14.63 22.53 3.80
N ILE A 152 14.93 22.45 5.10
CA ILE A 152 16.15 23.04 5.69
C ILE A 152 17.37 22.16 5.38
N ILE A 153 17.19 20.84 5.37
CA ILE A 153 18.20 19.86 4.97
C ILE A 153 17.63 18.90 3.93
N SER A 154 18.50 18.32 3.09
CA SER A 154 18.12 17.32 2.09
C SER A 154 17.85 15.94 2.70
N GLY A 155 17.37 15.00 1.87
CA GLY A 155 17.10 13.61 2.27
C GLY A 155 15.63 13.29 2.52
N MET A 156 14.71 14.02 1.91
CA MET A 156 13.31 13.64 1.74
C MET A 156 13.00 13.55 0.26
N LYS A 157 12.30 12.48 -0.14
CA LYS A 157 11.80 12.29 -1.50
C LYS A 157 10.28 12.23 -1.45
N GLU A 158 9.62 13.09 -2.23
CA GLU A 158 8.17 13.08 -2.40
C GLU A 158 7.81 12.28 -3.65
N VAL A 159 6.85 11.37 -3.52
CA VAL A 159 6.40 10.53 -4.62
C VAL A 159 4.87 10.53 -4.65
N ILE A 160 4.31 10.86 -5.81
CA ILE A 160 2.87 10.74 -6.08
C ILE A 160 2.65 9.47 -6.89
N ILE A 161 1.68 8.67 -6.48
CA ILE A 161 1.25 7.46 -7.17
C ILE A 161 -0.14 7.72 -7.73
N GLU A 162 -0.25 7.58 -9.05
CA GLU A 162 -1.53 7.69 -9.74
C GLU A 162 -2.44 6.50 -9.42
N PRO A 163 -3.76 6.72 -9.35
CA PRO A 163 -4.71 5.63 -9.19
C PRO A 163 -4.75 4.74 -10.43
N THR A 164 -5.09 3.47 -10.23
CA THR A 164 -5.15 2.49 -11.32
C THR A 164 -6.33 2.74 -12.27
N GLU A 165 -7.48 3.23 -11.80
CA GLU A 165 -8.67 3.45 -12.66
C GLU A 165 -8.56 4.72 -13.53
N LYS A 166 -7.92 5.82 -13.09
CA LYS A 166 -7.95 7.10 -13.84
C LYS A 166 -6.97 7.16 -15.01
N THR A 167 -5.95 6.30 -15.05
CA THR A 167 -4.91 6.44 -16.08
C THR A 167 -5.40 6.07 -17.48
N PHE A 168 -6.63 5.56 -17.63
CA PHE A 168 -7.30 5.31 -18.90
C PHE A 168 -8.05 6.51 -19.47
N ALA A 169 -8.36 7.55 -18.67
CA ALA A 169 -9.13 8.70 -19.14
C ALA A 169 -8.34 9.64 -20.07
N ASN A 170 -7.01 9.46 -20.18
CA ASN A 170 -6.13 10.32 -20.99
C ASN A 170 -5.54 9.63 -22.24
N ASN A 171 -5.95 8.39 -22.53
CA ASN A 171 -5.47 7.61 -23.68
C ASN A 171 -6.60 7.15 -24.63
N ALA A 172 -7.77 7.81 -24.58
CA ALA A 172 -8.88 7.60 -25.50
C ALA A 172 -9.12 8.84 -26.38
#